data_AF-A0A1Y5TKA2-F1
#
_entry.id   AF-A0A1Y5TKA2-F1
#
_cell.length_a   1.000
_cell.length_b   1.000
_cell.length_c   1.000
_cell.angle_alpha   90.00
_cell.angle_beta   90.00
_cell.angle_gamma   90.00
#
_symmetry.space_group_name_H-M   'P 1'
#
loop_
_entity.id
_entity.type
_entity.pdbx_description
1 polymer ?
#
loop_
_entity_poly.entity_id
_entity_poly.type
_entity_poly.pdbx_seq_one_letter_code
_entity_poly.pdbx_strand_id
1 'polypeptide(L)'
;MTFQRTHGTSGGQLDCFRIGLLGHGIAASRTPKMHSEEGRAQGLDYSYELIDTANDPTPVSELLDQIEAAGFSGINVTYPYKRQVMASLDVISDAAKAVGAVNTVLFRDGKRFGHNTDYSGFAESFKRGLPDAARETVLLLGAGGAGGAVANALLDEGVQHLRVFDVSPDTAQALVSDLTARLGAERASQALDPEAAAAEAQGIVNASPVGMAKLPGLPLPRAAVRPDHWIADVVYFPLETEFLALGRSLGCATLPGSGMALFQAVRAFELFSGRAADPARMQAVFDSF
;
A
#
# COMPACT_ATOMS: atom_id res chain seq x y z
N MET A 1 20.54 6.41 -25.57
CA MET A 1 19.85 6.53 -26.88
C MET A 1 18.43 6.93 -26.61
N THR A 2 18.10 8.17 -26.93
CA THR A 2 16.81 8.81 -26.67
C THR A 2 15.87 8.48 -27.81
N PHE A 3 14.80 7.72 -27.55
CA PHE A 3 13.74 7.51 -28.54
C PHE A 3 12.71 8.62 -28.38
N GLN A 4 12.79 9.62 -29.26
CA GLN A 4 11.71 10.57 -29.51
C GLN A 4 10.57 9.85 -30.24
N ARG A 5 9.34 9.99 -29.74
CA ARG A 5 8.13 9.66 -30.50
C ARG A 5 8.02 10.63 -31.68
N THR A 6 7.95 10.10 -32.89
CA THR A 6 7.49 10.84 -34.05
C THR A 6 5.97 11.01 -33.97
N HIS A 7 5.51 12.24 -33.77
CA HIS A 7 4.09 12.58 -33.79
C HIS A 7 3.58 12.63 -35.23
N GLY A 8 2.71 11.68 -35.58
CA GLY A 8 1.76 11.84 -36.68
C GLY A 8 0.56 12.66 -36.20
N THR A 9 0.23 13.71 -36.95
CA THR A 9 -0.96 14.55 -36.76
C THR A 9 -2.23 13.81 -37.16
N SER A 10 -3.09 13.48 -36.19
CA SER A 10 -4.52 13.19 -36.39
C SER A 10 -5.32 13.70 -35.19
N GLY A 11 -6.53 14.23 -35.43
CA GLY A 11 -7.32 15.06 -34.50
C GLY A 11 -7.53 14.48 -33.10
N GLY A 12 -7.64 15.39 -32.13
CA GLY A 12 -7.70 15.17 -30.67
C GLY A 12 -8.54 14.00 -30.19
N GLN A 13 -7.97 12.80 -30.20
CA GLN A 13 -8.45 11.67 -29.44
C GLN A 13 -7.80 11.76 -28.07
N LEU A 14 -8.60 12.00 -27.03
CA LEU A 14 -8.13 11.95 -25.66
C LEU A 14 -7.56 10.56 -25.38
N ASP A 15 -6.44 10.49 -24.66
CA ASP A 15 -5.95 9.23 -24.13
C ASP A 15 -7.03 8.65 -23.21
N CYS A 16 -7.56 7.48 -23.57
CA CYS A 16 -8.64 6.79 -22.85
C CYS A 16 -8.05 5.75 -21.89
N PHE A 17 -8.37 5.87 -20.61
CA PHE A 17 -7.92 5.00 -19.53
C PHE A 17 -9.10 4.36 -18.84
N ARG A 18 -9.30 3.07 -19.07
CA ARG A 18 -10.29 2.27 -18.36
C ARG A 18 -9.60 1.48 -17.26
N ILE A 19 -9.81 1.87 -16.01
CA ILE A 19 -9.11 1.30 -14.85
C ILE A 19 -10.10 0.58 -13.93
N GLY A 20 -9.66 -0.49 -13.27
CA GLY A 20 -10.49 -1.25 -12.34
C GLY A 20 -9.89 -1.39 -10.95
N LEU A 21 -10.70 -1.76 -9.96
CA LEU A 21 -10.26 -2.36 -8.71
C LEU A 21 -10.85 -3.77 -8.59
N LEU A 22 -9.98 -4.78 -8.60
CA LEU A 22 -10.36 -6.18 -8.43
C LEU A 22 -10.21 -6.60 -6.96
N GLY A 23 -11.27 -7.14 -6.35
CA GLY A 23 -11.23 -7.64 -4.97
C GLY A 23 -12.59 -7.99 -4.40
N HIS A 24 -12.65 -8.22 -3.09
CA HIS A 24 -13.88 -8.55 -2.36
C HIS A 24 -14.30 -7.42 -1.42
N GLY A 25 -15.59 -7.08 -1.40
CA GLY A 25 -16.15 -6.12 -0.44
C GLY A 25 -15.60 -4.71 -0.61
N ILE A 26 -15.46 -4.27 -1.86
CA ILE A 26 -14.72 -3.05 -2.24
C ILE A 26 -15.62 -1.83 -2.48
N ALA A 27 -16.94 -1.96 -2.22
CA ALA A 27 -17.92 -0.90 -2.44
C ALA A 27 -17.60 0.42 -1.72
N ALA A 28 -16.93 0.37 -0.56
CA ALA A 28 -16.54 1.55 0.21
C ALA A 28 -15.17 2.15 -0.21
N SER A 29 -14.55 1.66 -1.27
CA SER A 29 -13.24 2.13 -1.73
C SER A 29 -13.30 3.61 -2.14
N ARG A 30 -12.35 4.40 -1.64
CA ARG A 30 -12.20 5.82 -2.00
C ARG A 30 -11.35 6.03 -3.27
N THR A 31 -10.61 5.00 -3.71
CA THR A 31 -9.70 5.05 -4.88
C THR A 31 -10.38 5.46 -6.19
N PRO A 32 -11.60 4.98 -6.54
CA PRO A 32 -12.23 5.32 -7.81
C PRO A 32 -12.42 6.83 -8.01
N LYS A 33 -12.92 7.52 -6.98
CA LYS A 33 -13.16 8.97 -7.05
C LYS A 33 -11.84 9.75 -7.14
N MET A 34 -10.83 9.36 -6.36
CA MET A 34 -9.51 10.01 -6.41
C MET A 34 -8.92 9.97 -7.83
N HIS A 35 -8.96 8.80 -8.48
CA HIS A 35 -8.42 8.64 -9.83
C HIS A 35 -9.28 9.36 -10.88
N SER A 36 -10.60 9.24 -10.80
CA SER A 36 -11.51 9.84 -11.80
C SER A 36 -11.45 11.37 -11.76
N GLU A 37 -11.41 11.98 -10.58
CA GLU A 37 -11.29 13.43 -10.43
C GLU A 37 -9.91 13.94 -10.87
N GLU A 38 -8.84 13.20 -10.61
CA GLU A 38 -7.51 13.57 -11.08
C GLU A 38 -7.40 13.45 -12.61
N GLY A 39 -7.96 12.38 -13.20
CA GLY A 39 -8.05 12.22 -14.64
C GLY A 39 -8.82 13.37 -15.30
N ARG A 40 -9.99 13.72 -14.73
CA ARG A 40 -10.80 14.86 -15.17
C ARG A 40 -10.03 16.19 -15.08
N ALA A 41 -9.31 16.42 -13.98
CA ALA A 41 -8.50 17.62 -13.79
C ALA A 41 -7.36 17.73 -14.81
N GLN A 42 -6.82 16.60 -15.29
CA GLN A 42 -5.79 16.54 -16.32
C GLN A 42 -6.33 16.49 -17.76
N GLY A 43 -7.66 16.57 -17.94
CA GLY A 43 -8.32 16.48 -19.23
C GLY A 43 -8.17 15.10 -19.89
N LEU A 44 -8.09 14.03 -19.10
CA LEU A 44 -8.06 12.64 -19.57
C LEU A 44 -9.47 12.05 -19.67
N ASP A 45 -9.69 11.18 -20.64
CA ASP A 45 -10.85 10.29 -20.63
C ASP A 45 -10.53 9.11 -19.70
N TYR A 46 -10.89 9.24 -18.42
CA TYR A 46 -10.47 8.32 -17.36
C TYR A 46 -11.69 7.78 -16.62
N SER A 47 -11.90 6.46 -16.69
CA SER A 47 -12.92 5.76 -15.91
C SER A 47 -12.29 4.81 -14.88
N TYR A 48 -12.97 4.64 -13.76
CA TYR A 48 -12.55 3.70 -12.72
C TYR A 48 -13.75 2.86 -12.26
N GLU A 49 -13.65 1.54 -12.43
CA GLU A 49 -14.72 0.59 -12.13
C GLU A 49 -14.35 -0.31 -10.93
N LEU A 50 -15.34 -0.67 -10.13
CA LEU A 50 -15.18 -1.70 -9.09
C LEU A 50 -15.55 -3.06 -9.69
N ILE A 51 -14.64 -4.03 -9.56
CA ILE A 51 -14.81 -5.41 -10.00
C ILE A 51 -14.86 -6.27 -8.72
N ASP A 52 -16.03 -6.28 -8.08
CA ASP A 52 -16.23 -7.00 -6.82
C ASP A 52 -16.63 -8.45 -7.08
N THR A 53 -15.78 -9.38 -6.64
CA THR A 53 -15.90 -10.81 -6.92
C THR A 53 -16.22 -11.62 -5.66
N ALA A 54 -16.78 -11.01 -4.61
CA ALA A 54 -17.05 -11.68 -3.34
C ALA A 54 -17.87 -12.98 -3.46
N ASN A 55 -18.74 -13.08 -4.48
CA ASN A 55 -19.55 -14.26 -4.76
C ASN A 55 -19.21 -14.91 -6.12
N ASP A 56 -18.09 -14.54 -6.73
CA ASP A 56 -17.65 -15.06 -8.01
C ASP A 56 -16.53 -16.09 -7.78
N PRO A 57 -16.75 -17.39 -8.13
CA PRO A 57 -15.75 -18.44 -7.95
C PRO A 57 -14.68 -18.45 -9.05
N THR A 58 -14.78 -17.58 -10.07
CA THR A 58 -13.84 -17.55 -11.20
C THR A 58 -12.40 -17.38 -10.72
N PRO A 59 -11.45 -18.23 -11.18
CA PRO A 59 -10.03 -18.06 -10.85
C PRO A 59 -9.49 -16.68 -11.25
N VAL A 60 -8.56 -16.14 -10.46
CA VAL A 60 -8.01 -14.80 -10.72
C VAL A 60 -7.34 -14.66 -12.08
N SER A 61 -6.74 -15.73 -12.60
CA SER A 61 -6.12 -15.74 -13.94
C SER A 61 -7.16 -15.49 -15.03
N GLU A 62 -8.32 -16.14 -14.94
CA GLU A 62 -9.41 -15.98 -15.91
C GLU A 62 -10.06 -14.60 -15.78
N LEU A 63 -10.18 -14.07 -14.56
CA LEU A 63 -10.63 -12.69 -14.33
C LEU A 63 -9.69 -11.69 -15.01
N LEU A 64 -8.37 -11.87 -14.91
CA LEU A 64 -7.40 -11.00 -15.59
C LEU A 64 -7.55 -11.08 -17.11
N ASP A 65 -7.76 -12.27 -17.68
CA ASP A 65 -7.99 -12.45 -19.11
C ASP A 65 -9.26 -11.71 -19.57
N GLN A 66 -10.35 -11.82 -18.81
CA GLN A 66 -11.62 -11.12 -19.11
C GLN A 66 -11.48 -9.59 -19.01
N ILE A 67 -10.77 -9.11 -17.99
CA ILE A 67 -10.52 -7.68 -17.77
C ILE A 67 -9.68 -7.11 -18.91
N GLU A 68 -8.61 -7.79 -19.32
CA GLU A 68 -7.76 -7.36 -20.43
C GLU A 68 -8.55 -7.37 -21.75
N ALA A 69 -9.33 -8.42 -22.02
CA ALA A 69 -10.20 -8.51 -23.20
C ALA A 69 -11.30 -7.43 -23.24
N ALA A 70 -11.74 -6.94 -22.08
CA ALA A 70 -12.67 -5.82 -21.95
C ALA A 70 -12.03 -4.44 -22.18
N GLY A 71 -10.74 -4.39 -22.51
CA GLY A 71 -10.05 -3.14 -22.88
C GLY A 71 -9.61 -2.29 -21.69
N PHE A 72 -9.45 -2.87 -20.50
CA PHE A 72 -8.87 -2.16 -19.36
C PHE A 72 -7.39 -1.83 -19.64
N SER A 73 -6.97 -0.62 -19.29
CA SER A 73 -5.56 -0.20 -19.33
C SER A 73 -4.78 -0.68 -18.11
N GLY A 74 -5.47 -1.01 -17.03
CA GLY A 74 -4.88 -1.54 -15.81
C GLY A 74 -5.90 -1.73 -14.70
N ILE A 75 -5.49 -2.41 -13.64
CA ILE A 75 -6.30 -2.58 -12.44
C ILE A 75 -5.46 -2.39 -11.18
N ASN A 76 -6.07 -1.83 -10.15
CA ASN A 76 -5.65 -2.11 -8.79
C ASN A 76 -6.18 -3.48 -8.36
N VAL A 77 -5.44 -4.15 -7.50
CA VAL A 77 -5.75 -5.46 -6.96
C VAL A 77 -5.75 -5.36 -5.44
N THR A 78 -6.79 -5.87 -4.80
CA THR A 78 -6.87 -5.94 -3.35
C THR A 78 -7.16 -7.35 -2.86
N TYR A 79 -7.46 -7.50 -1.56
CA TYR A 79 -7.82 -8.78 -0.96
C TYR A 79 -8.91 -9.50 -1.79
N PRO A 80 -8.77 -10.82 -2.01
CA PRO A 80 -7.70 -11.74 -1.58
C PRO A 80 -6.57 -11.93 -2.61
N TYR A 81 -6.55 -11.15 -3.69
CA TYR A 81 -5.85 -11.51 -4.92
C TYR A 81 -4.40 -11.01 -5.03
N LYS A 82 -3.93 -10.12 -4.15
CA LYS A 82 -2.62 -9.46 -4.31
C LYS A 82 -1.44 -10.42 -4.52
N ARG A 83 -1.46 -11.61 -3.90
CA ARG A 83 -0.45 -12.66 -4.12
C ARG A 83 -0.77 -13.54 -5.32
N GLN A 84 -2.05 -13.87 -5.51
CA GLN A 84 -2.51 -14.81 -6.53
C GLN A 84 -2.26 -14.29 -7.95
N VAL A 85 -2.47 -12.98 -8.18
CA VAL A 85 -2.27 -12.37 -9.50
C VAL A 85 -0.85 -12.51 -10.02
N MET A 86 0.16 -12.64 -9.13
CA MET A 86 1.58 -12.65 -9.51
C MET A 86 1.93 -13.76 -10.50
N ALA A 87 1.26 -14.92 -10.40
CA ALA A 87 1.49 -16.04 -11.31
C ALA A 87 1.02 -15.78 -12.75
N SER A 88 0.22 -14.73 -12.95
CA SER A 88 -0.36 -14.35 -14.24
C SER A 88 0.28 -13.09 -14.83
N LEU A 89 1.42 -12.64 -14.31
CA LEU A 89 2.11 -11.41 -14.75
C LEU A 89 3.37 -11.74 -15.55
N ASP A 90 3.59 -11.01 -16.64
CA ASP A 90 4.79 -11.17 -17.47
C ASP A 90 6.02 -10.50 -16.85
N VAL A 91 5.81 -9.36 -16.20
CA VAL A 91 6.88 -8.58 -15.58
C VAL A 91 6.44 -8.13 -14.21
N ILE A 92 7.25 -8.41 -13.19
CA ILE A 92 7.01 -7.96 -11.82
C ILE A 92 8.14 -7.01 -11.43
N SER A 93 7.78 -5.82 -10.96
CA SER A 93 8.74 -4.83 -10.45
C SER A 93 9.50 -5.36 -9.24
N ASP A 94 10.72 -4.87 -9.02
CA ASP A 94 11.56 -5.33 -7.91
C ASP A 94 10.92 -5.07 -6.55
N ALA A 95 10.23 -3.94 -6.39
CA ALA A 95 9.43 -3.65 -5.19
C ALA A 95 8.32 -4.70 -4.98
N ALA A 96 7.56 -5.06 -6.02
CA ALA A 96 6.51 -6.06 -5.88
C ALA A 96 7.06 -7.47 -5.62
N LYS A 97 8.23 -7.83 -6.17
CA LYS A 97 8.94 -9.07 -5.85
C LYS A 97 9.39 -9.09 -4.39
N ALA A 98 9.97 -7.99 -3.90
CA ALA A 98 10.43 -7.85 -2.53
C ALA A 98 9.28 -7.94 -1.51
N VAL A 99 8.12 -7.40 -1.85
CA VAL A 99 6.91 -7.51 -1.02
C VAL A 99 6.23 -8.88 -1.16
N GLY A 100 6.44 -9.59 -2.26
CA GLY A 100 5.76 -10.84 -2.57
C GLY A 100 4.26 -10.65 -2.83
N ALA A 101 3.86 -9.45 -3.29
CA ALA A 101 2.47 -9.12 -3.61
C ALA A 101 2.39 -7.97 -4.63
N VAL A 102 1.33 -7.94 -5.43
CA VAL A 102 1.01 -6.91 -6.42
C VAL A 102 -0.36 -6.29 -6.11
N ASN A 103 -0.43 -4.96 -6.02
CA ASN A 103 -1.68 -4.22 -5.85
C ASN A 103 -2.04 -3.37 -7.09
N THR A 104 -1.20 -3.39 -8.13
CA THR A 104 -1.34 -2.57 -9.34
C THR A 104 -0.83 -3.35 -10.54
N VAL A 105 -1.69 -3.63 -11.51
CA VAL A 105 -1.39 -4.35 -12.75
C VAL A 105 -1.64 -3.42 -13.92
N LEU A 106 -0.62 -3.14 -14.72
CA LEU A 106 -0.71 -2.35 -15.94
C LEU A 106 -0.75 -3.28 -17.16
N PHE A 107 -1.73 -3.10 -18.04
CA PHE A 107 -1.82 -3.78 -19.33
C PHE A 107 -1.22 -2.88 -20.41
N ARG A 108 -0.11 -3.30 -21.02
CA ARG A 108 0.60 -2.50 -22.03
C ARG A 108 1.36 -3.39 -23.00
N ASP A 109 1.25 -3.09 -24.29
CA ASP A 109 1.97 -3.77 -25.38
C ASP A 109 1.83 -5.31 -25.33
N GLY A 110 0.62 -5.78 -24.99
CA GLY A 110 0.31 -7.21 -24.88
C GLY A 110 0.97 -7.92 -23.68
N LYS A 111 1.35 -7.17 -22.64
CA LYS A 111 1.96 -7.67 -21.42
C LYS A 111 1.31 -7.09 -20.16
N ARG A 112 1.42 -7.87 -19.08
CA ARG A 112 0.95 -7.56 -17.72
C ARG A 112 2.13 -7.19 -16.83
N PHE A 113 2.15 -5.94 -16.36
CA PHE A 113 3.20 -5.41 -15.48
C PHE A 113 2.69 -5.25 -14.05
N GLY A 114 3.30 -5.97 -13.11
CA GLY A 114 2.99 -5.96 -11.69
C GLY A 114 3.78 -4.96 -10.87
N HIS A 115 3.06 -4.11 -10.15
CA HIS A 115 3.59 -3.12 -9.22
C HIS A 115 2.97 -3.26 -7.83
N ASN A 116 3.70 -2.79 -6.83
CA ASN A 116 3.21 -2.65 -5.47
C ASN A 116 3.32 -1.17 -5.06
N THR A 117 2.22 -0.45 -5.16
CA THR A 117 2.13 0.96 -4.81
C THR A 117 1.80 1.18 -3.34
N ASP A 118 1.38 0.15 -2.61
CA ASP A 118 1.23 0.20 -1.14
C ASP A 118 2.60 0.49 -0.50
N TYR A 119 3.64 -0.21 -0.96
CA TYR A 119 5.04 0.00 -0.54
C TYR A 119 5.47 1.44 -0.79
N SER A 120 5.33 1.94 -2.04
CA SER A 120 5.76 3.31 -2.37
C SER A 120 4.90 4.36 -1.67
N GLY A 121 3.61 4.06 -1.47
CA GLY A 121 2.67 4.96 -0.81
C GLY A 121 3.01 5.13 0.68
N PHE A 122 3.31 4.02 1.36
CA PHE A 122 3.78 4.08 2.74
C PHE A 122 5.13 4.79 2.85
N ALA A 123 6.10 4.48 1.96
CA ALA A 123 7.42 5.12 1.96
C ALA A 123 7.30 6.65 1.81
N GLU A 124 6.47 7.14 0.87
CA GLU A 124 6.24 8.56 0.67
C GLU A 124 5.54 9.21 1.88
N SER A 125 4.54 8.52 2.44
CA SER A 125 3.87 8.95 3.67
C SER A 125 4.84 9.08 4.84
N PHE A 126 5.72 8.10 5.02
CA PHE A 126 6.71 8.06 6.09
C PHE A 126 7.74 9.19 5.95
N LYS A 127 8.30 9.39 4.74
CA LYS A 127 9.22 10.51 4.44
C LYS A 127 8.64 11.87 4.83
N ARG A 128 7.38 12.11 4.46
CA ARG A 128 6.73 13.41 4.63
C ARG A 128 6.22 13.63 6.05
N GLY A 129 5.65 12.60 6.68
CA GLY A 129 4.99 12.72 7.97
C GLY A 129 5.90 12.46 9.17
N LEU A 130 7.02 11.76 8.98
CA LEU A 130 7.99 11.41 10.02
C LEU A 130 9.45 11.66 9.57
N PRO A 131 9.81 12.86 9.07
CA PRO A 131 11.14 13.14 8.53
C PRO A 131 12.25 12.97 9.58
N ASP A 132 11.97 13.36 10.82
CA ASP A 132 12.94 13.37 11.94
C ASP A 132 12.81 12.15 12.88
N ALA A 133 12.00 11.15 12.49
CA ALA A 133 11.83 9.95 13.30
C ALA A 133 13.15 9.17 13.44
N ALA A 134 13.45 8.70 14.65
CA ALA A 134 14.53 7.77 14.94
C ALA A 134 14.24 6.41 14.28
N ARG A 135 15.27 5.77 13.69
CA ARG A 135 15.12 4.64 12.76
C ARG A 135 16.02 3.45 13.11
N GLU A 136 16.56 3.40 14.32
CA GLU A 136 17.45 2.32 14.75
C GLU A 136 16.69 0.99 14.85
N THR A 137 15.60 0.97 15.62
CA THR A 137 14.75 -0.21 15.85
C THR A 137 13.28 0.17 15.75
N VAL A 138 12.54 -0.53 14.89
CA VAL A 138 11.10 -0.33 14.72
C VAL A 138 10.37 -1.63 14.94
N LEU A 139 9.25 -1.59 15.67
CA LEU A 139 8.32 -2.69 15.81
C LEU A 139 7.19 -2.57 14.78
N LEU A 140 7.00 -3.61 13.98
CA LEU A 140 5.87 -3.79 13.08
C LEU A 140 4.90 -4.82 13.67
N LEU A 141 3.64 -4.42 13.83
CA LEU A 141 2.55 -5.26 14.31
C LEU A 141 1.69 -5.68 13.11
N GLY A 142 1.78 -6.93 12.70
CA GLY A 142 1.09 -7.49 11.53
C GLY A 142 2.05 -7.74 10.37
N ALA A 143 2.11 -8.99 9.93
CA ALA A 143 2.96 -9.49 8.84
C ALA A 143 2.14 -9.93 7.61
N GLY A 144 0.87 -9.53 7.54
CA GLY A 144 0.00 -9.75 6.38
C GLY A 144 0.40 -8.91 5.15
N GLY A 145 -0.49 -8.83 4.15
CA GLY A 145 -0.19 -8.14 2.88
C GLY A 145 0.21 -6.66 3.02
N ALA A 146 -0.43 -5.90 3.90
CA ALA A 146 0.00 -4.53 4.22
C ALA A 146 1.32 -4.51 5.00
N GLY A 147 1.48 -5.42 5.97
CA GLY A 147 2.70 -5.59 6.76
C GLY A 147 3.93 -5.83 5.90
N GLY A 148 3.85 -6.71 4.89
CA GLY A 148 4.95 -6.93 3.94
C GLY A 148 5.35 -5.67 3.17
N ALA A 149 4.37 -4.88 2.70
CA ALA A 149 4.63 -3.62 2.00
C ALA A 149 5.31 -2.59 2.92
N VAL A 150 4.78 -2.43 4.14
CA VAL A 150 5.30 -1.53 5.17
C VAL A 150 6.70 -1.94 5.63
N ALA A 151 6.95 -3.23 5.85
CA ALA A 151 8.24 -3.74 6.29
C ALA A 151 9.34 -3.41 5.29
N ASN A 152 9.10 -3.69 4.01
CA ASN A 152 10.03 -3.36 2.94
C ASN A 152 10.24 -1.84 2.85
N ALA A 153 9.17 -1.04 2.95
CA ALA A 153 9.26 0.42 2.90
C ALA A 153 10.09 0.98 4.05
N LEU A 154 9.84 0.55 5.29
CA LEU A 154 10.60 0.98 6.47
C LEU A 154 12.11 0.71 6.32
N LEU A 155 12.47 -0.50 5.87
CA LEU A 155 13.87 -0.90 5.71
C LEU A 155 14.59 -0.12 4.60
N ASP A 156 13.89 0.19 3.51
CA ASP A 156 14.43 1.02 2.42
C ASP A 156 14.49 2.50 2.81
N GLU A 157 13.61 2.94 3.72
CA GLU A 157 13.64 4.28 4.33
C GLU A 157 14.62 4.42 5.49
N GLY A 158 15.54 3.47 5.64
CA GLY A 158 16.68 3.58 6.56
C GLY A 158 16.42 3.06 7.97
N VAL A 159 15.34 2.30 8.20
CA VAL A 159 15.23 1.50 9.42
C VAL A 159 16.36 0.47 9.47
N GLN A 160 17.15 0.50 10.54
CA GLN A 160 18.32 -0.37 10.68
C GLN A 160 17.89 -1.78 11.05
N HIS A 161 17.02 -1.92 12.05
CA HIS A 161 16.47 -3.20 12.50
C HIS A 161 14.94 -3.17 12.61
N LEU A 162 14.26 -4.11 11.95
CA LEU A 162 12.82 -4.26 12.01
C LEU A 162 12.44 -5.50 12.85
N ARG A 163 11.69 -5.28 13.92
CA ARG A 163 11.06 -6.35 14.69
C ARG A 163 9.65 -6.58 14.19
N VAL A 164 9.32 -7.82 13.86
CA VAL A 164 8.01 -8.18 13.30
C VAL A 164 7.26 -9.07 14.27
N PHE A 165 6.10 -8.63 14.70
CA PHE A 165 5.15 -9.43 15.46
C PHE A 165 3.91 -9.69 14.63
N ASP A 166 3.37 -10.91 14.69
CA ASP A 166 2.04 -11.24 14.17
C ASP A 166 1.39 -12.27 15.11
N VAL A 167 0.07 -12.24 15.20
CA VAL A 167 -0.70 -13.24 15.98
C VAL A 167 -0.50 -14.65 15.45
N SER A 168 -0.10 -14.79 14.18
CA SER A 168 0.43 -16.02 13.58
C SER A 168 1.97 -15.94 13.56
N PRO A 169 2.67 -16.65 14.48
CA PRO A 169 4.13 -16.66 14.51
C PRO A 169 4.75 -17.09 13.17
N ASP A 170 4.15 -18.07 12.50
CA ASP A 170 4.62 -18.54 11.20
C ASP A 170 4.56 -17.45 10.12
N THR A 171 3.54 -16.58 10.15
CA THR A 171 3.42 -15.46 9.21
C THR A 171 4.51 -14.41 9.47
N ALA A 172 4.78 -14.07 10.73
CA ALA A 172 5.88 -13.18 11.09
C ALA A 172 7.24 -13.77 10.68
N GLN A 173 7.46 -15.05 10.99
CA GLN A 173 8.71 -15.75 10.65
C GLN A 173 8.92 -15.83 9.13
N ALA A 174 7.88 -16.07 8.35
CA ALA A 174 7.97 -16.08 6.89
C ALA A 174 8.43 -14.71 6.35
N LEU A 175 7.81 -13.61 6.81
CA LEU A 175 8.20 -12.26 6.41
C LEU A 175 9.65 -11.95 6.84
N VAL A 176 10.05 -12.29 8.07
CA VAL A 176 11.42 -12.08 8.55
C VAL A 176 12.43 -12.87 7.72
N SER A 177 12.13 -14.13 7.38
CA SER A 177 12.99 -14.96 6.52
C SER A 177 13.18 -14.34 5.14
N ASP A 178 12.09 -13.86 4.51
CA ASP A 178 12.15 -13.19 3.21
C ASP A 178 13.00 -11.91 3.26
N LEU A 179 12.82 -11.09 4.31
CA LEU A 179 13.58 -9.85 4.50
C LEU A 179 15.06 -10.12 4.75
N THR A 180 15.38 -11.05 5.64
CA THR A 180 16.78 -11.37 6.02
C THR A 180 17.56 -12.05 4.90
N ALA A 181 16.91 -12.91 4.11
CA ALA A 181 17.52 -13.49 2.92
C ALA A 181 17.90 -12.43 1.88
N ARG A 182 17.11 -11.36 1.76
CA ARG A 182 17.32 -10.29 0.78
C ARG A 182 18.27 -9.20 1.27
N LEU A 183 18.22 -8.86 2.56
CA LEU A 183 18.84 -7.63 3.10
C LEU A 183 19.95 -7.88 4.14
N GLY A 184 20.07 -9.10 4.68
CA GLY A 184 21.00 -9.44 5.76
C GLY A 184 20.30 -9.92 7.03
N ALA A 185 20.91 -10.86 7.75
CA ALA A 185 20.34 -11.49 8.94
C ALA A 185 20.09 -10.51 10.10
N GLU A 186 20.83 -9.41 10.13
CA GLU A 186 20.74 -8.35 11.13
C GLU A 186 19.61 -7.36 10.88
N ARG A 187 18.97 -7.39 9.70
CA ARG A 187 17.99 -6.36 9.29
C ARG A 187 16.60 -6.57 9.86
N ALA A 188 16.21 -7.80 10.17
CA ALA A 188 14.91 -8.07 10.76
C ALA A 188 14.95 -9.26 11.72
N SER A 189 14.06 -9.25 12.72
CA SER A 189 13.86 -10.37 13.63
C SER A 189 12.38 -10.55 13.97
N GLN A 190 12.00 -11.77 14.32
CA GLN A 190 10.68 -12.04 14.86
C GLN A 190 10.61 -11.56 16.31
N ALA A 191 9.58 -10.78 16.63
CA ALA A 191 9.19 -10.50 18.01
C ALA A 191 8.18 -11.56 18.46
N LEU A 192 8.45 -12.21 19.59
CA LEU A 192 7.53 -13.17 20.23
C LEU A 192 6.70 -12.50 21.33
N ASP A 193 7.28 -11.51 21.99
CA ASP A 193 6.63 -10.64 22.96
C ASP A 193 6.63 -9.22 22.38
N PRO A 194 5.47 -8.69 21.95
CA PRO A 194 5.40 -7.38 21.34
C PRO A 194 5.54 -6.25 22.36
N GLU A 195 5.28 -6.47 23.66
CA GLU A 195 5.48 -5.47 24.71
C GLU A 195 6.98 -5.28 25.00
N ALA A 196 7.71 -6.39 25.14
CA ALA A 196 9.17 -6.36 25.26
C ALA A 196 9.82 -5.79 24.01
N ALA A 197 9.30 -6.12 22.81
CA ALA A 197 9.80 -5.55 21.57
C ALA A 197 9.56 -4.04 21.48
N ALA A 198 8.40 -3.55 21.94
CA ALA A 198 8.09 -2.13 22.01
C ALA A 198 9.00 -1.39 23.01
N ALA A 199 9.39 -2.04 24.11
CA ALA A 199 10.32 -1.47 25.10
C ALA A 199 11.69 -1.07 24.49
N GLU A 200 12.11 -1.75 23.43
CA GLU A 200 13.42 -1.57 22.78
C GLU A 200 13.34 -0.84 21.43
N ALA A 201 12.14 -0.46 20.98
CA ALA A 201 11.91 0.24 19.73
C ALA A 201 11.79 1.76 19.93
N GLN A 202 12.15 2.53 18.91
CA GLN A 202 11.82 3.96 18.83
C GLN A 202 10.51 4.20 18.08
N GLY A 203 10.11 3.26 17.22
CA GLY A 203 8.90 3.35 16.40
C GLY A 203 8.00 2.14 16.54
N ILE A 204 6.69 2.36 16.51
CA ILE A 204 5.71 1.27 16.47
C ILE A 204 4.75 1.51 15.29
N VAL A 205 4.62 0.53 14.41
CA VAL A 205 3.74 0.57 13.25
C VAL A 205 2.67 -0.50 13.35
N ASN A 206 1.41 -0.10 13.34
CA ASN A 206 0.28 -1.01 13.21
C ASN A 206 0.00 -1.29 11.74
N ALA A 207 0.23 -2.52 11.32
CA ALA A 207 -0.18 -3.07 10.02
C ALA A 207 -1.25 -4.19 10.15
N SER A 208 -1.86 -4.30 11.33
CA SER A 208 -2.94 -5.23 11.65
C SER A 208 -4.32 -4.58 11.44
N PRO A 209 -5.42 -5.35 11.45
CA PRO A 209 -6.77 -4.79 11.40
C PRO A 209 -7.25 -4.18 12.73
N VAL A 210 -6.49 -4.28 13.82
CA VAL A 210 -6.88 -3.71 15.11
C VAL A 210 -6.90 -2.18 15.00
N GLY A 211 -7.97 -1.55 15.52
CA GLY A 211 -8.26 -0.13 15.39
C GLY A 211 -9.28 0.19 14.29
N MET A 212 -9.61 -0.75 13.40
CA MET A 212 -10.71 -0.60 12.45
C MET A 212 -12.06 -0.55 13.18
N ALA A 213 -13.08 0.09 12.60
CA ALA A 213 -14.43 0.13 13.20
C ALA A 213 -15.02 -1.26 13.51
N LYS A 214 -14.68 -2.29 12.71
CA LYS A 214 -15.10 -3.68 12.92
C LYS A 214 -14.24 -4.47 13.91
N LEU A 215 -13.07 -3.94 14.28
CA LEU A 215 -12.12 -4.53 15.22
C LEU A 215 -11.46 -3.40 16.03
N PRO A 216 -12.23 -2.71 16.90
CA PRO A 216 -11.73 -1.58 17.67
C PRO A 216 -10.68 -2.01 18.70
N GLY A 217 -10.01 -1.04 19.32
CA GLY A 217 -9.00 -1.25 20.35
C GLY A 217 -7.58 -0.87 19.94
N LEU A 218 -6.63 -1.21 20.81
CA LEU A 218 -5.21 -0.97 20.63
C LEU A 218 -4.49 -2.26 20.17
N PRO A 219 -3.53 -2.17 19.25
CA PRO A 219 -2.75 -3.32 18.80
C PRO A 219 -1.72 -3.79 19.84
N LEU A 220 -1.54 -3.01 20.92
CA LEU A 220 -0.67 -3.27 22.07
C LEU A 220 -1.35 -2.73 23.34
N PRO A 221 -1.02 -3.25 24.53
CA PRO A 221 -1.44 -2.64 25.79
C PRO A 221 -0.96 -1.19 25.90
N ARG A 222 -1.80 -0.31 26.47
CA ARG A 222 -1.47 1.12 26.65
C ARG A 222 -0.11 1.34 27.32
N ALA A 223 0.24 0.50 28.30
CA ALA A 223 1.49 0.60 29.06
C ALA A 223 2.75 0.35 28.22
N ALA A 224 2.63 -0.32 27.07
CA ALA A 224 3.74 -0.56 26.16
C ALA A 224 4.07 0.66 25.30
N VAL A 225 3.20 1.68 25.24
CA VAL A 225 3.41 2.90 24.48
C VAL A 225 4.01 3.98 25.38
N ARG A 226 5.21 4.44 25.04
CA ARG A 226 5.93 5.48 25.77
C ARG A 226 5.95 6.82 25.00
N PRO A 227 6.11 7.97 25.69
CA PRO A 227 6.16 9.29 25.05
C PRO A 227 7.29 9.49 24.02
N ASP A 228 8.38 8.73 24.14
CA ASP A 228 9.54 8.79 23.23
C ASP A 228 9.34 8.01 21.92
N HIS A 229 8.23 7.28 21.78
CA HIS A 229 7.90 6.62 20.51
C HIS A 229 7.42 7.61 19.45
N TRP A 230 7.63 7.23 18.19
CA TRP A 230 6.72 7.61 17.11
C TRP A 230 5.78 6.46 16.77
N ILE A 231 4.58 6.79 16.32
CA ILE A 231 3.51 5.83 16.03
C ILE A 231 3.05 5.99 14.58
N ALA A 232 2.92 4.88 13.86
CA ALA A 232 2.24 4.86 12.57
C ALA A 232 1.13 3.80 12.55
N ASP A 233 0.08 4.07 11.81
CA ASP A 233 -1.05 3.14 11.66
C ASP A 233 -1.44 3.07 10.19
N VAL A 234 -1.57 1.88 9.61
CA VAL A 234 -2.06 1.72 8.22
C VAL A 234 -3.59 1.79 8.15
N VAL A 235 -4.28 1.67 9.29
CA VAL A 235 -5.72 1.84 9.34
C VAL A 235 -6.06 3.30 9.03
N TYR A 236 -6.99 3.49 8.11
CA TYR A 236 -7.50 4.80 7.70
C TYR A 236 -9.02 4.94 7.86
N PHE A 237 -9.70 3.90 8.38
CA PHE A 237 -11.10 3.97 8.74
C PHE A 237 -11.34 3.31 10.10
N PRO A 238 -11.47 4.10 11.19
CA PRO A 238 -11.47 5.58 11.23
C PRO A 238 -10.10 6.22 10.93
N LEU A 239 -10.08 7.52 10.60
CA LEU A 239 -8.85 8.29 10.38
C LEU A 239 -8.03 8.51 11.66
N GLU A 240 -8.72 8.60 12.80
CA GLU A 240 -8.11 8.61 14.12
C GLU A 240 -8.47 7.30 14.82
N THR A 241 -7.53 6.37 14.85
CA THR A 241 -7.63 5.13 15.63
C THR A 241 -7.32 5.38 17.09
N GLU A 242 -7.73 4.46 17.97
CA GLU A 242 -7.36 4.52 19.39
C GLU A 242 -5.83 4.54 19.58
N PHE A 243 -5.08 3.91 18.67
CA PHE A 243 -3.62 3.87 18.72
C PHE A 243 -3.00 5.23 18.39
N LEU A 244 -3.50 5.91 17.35
CA LEU A 244 -3.07 7.26 17.01
C LEU A 244 -3.48 8.27 18.10
N ALA A 245 -4.70 8.16 18.63
CA ALA A 245 -5.19 9.00 19.71
C ALA A 245 -4.33 8.83 20.99
N LEU A 246 -3.96 7.59 21.33
CA LEU A 246 -3.06 7.29 22.42
C LEU A 246 -1.69 7.96 22.21
N GLY A 247 -1.08 7.79 21.04
CA GLY A 247 0.19 8.43 20.71
C GLY A 247 0.16 9.94 20.89
N ARG A 248 -0.86 10.60 20.33
CA ARG A 248 -1.05 12.05 20.49
C ARG A 248 -1.21 12.45 21.95
N SER A 249 -1.97 11.68 22.73
CA SER A 249 -2.17 11.96 24.16
C SER A 249 -0.88 11.87 24.98
N LEU A 250 0.11 11.11 24.51
CA LEU A 250 1.42 10.94 25.14
C LEU A 250 2.48 11.89 24.57
N GLY A 251 2.17 12.65 23.51
CA GLY A 251 3.12 13.53 22.83
C GLY A 251 3.97 12.86 21.75
N CYS A 252 3.63 11.63 21.34
CA CYS A 252 4.30 10.93 20.25
C CYS A 252 4.08 11.64 18.91
N ALA A 253 5.09 11.60 18.03
CA ALA A 253 4.86 11.86 16.61
C ALA A 253 3.94 10.77 16.04
N THR A 254 2.95 11.15 15.22
CA THR A 254 1.96 10.19 14.68
C THR A 254 1.84 10.28 13.17
N LEU A 255 1.76 9.12 12.51
CA LEU A 255 1.53 8.98 11.07
C LEU A 255 0.23 8.22 10.81
N PRO A 256 -0.86 8.90 10.38
CA PRO A 256 -2.12 8.24 10.08
C PRO A 256 -2.07 7.46 8.76
N GLY A 257 -2.94 6.45 8.62
CA GLY A 257 -2.97 5.58 7.43
C GLY A 257 -3.47 6.25 6.16
N SER A 258 -4.07 7.44 6.27
CA SER A 258 -4.53 8.24 5.13
C SER A 258 -3.41 8.57 4.15
N GLY A 259 -2.19 8.80 4.62
CA GLY A 259 -1.06 9.08 3.75
C GLY A 259 -0.70 7.89 2.85
N MET A 260 -0.63 6.68 3.41
CA MET A 260 -0.43 5.46 2.62
C MET A 260 -1.57 5.26 1.61
N ALA A 261 -2.82 5.43 2.04
CA ALA A 261 -4.01 5.27 1.19
C ALA A 261 -4.04 6.28 0.03
N LEU A 262 -3.57 7.51 0.25
CA LEU A 262 -3.40 8.54 -0.77
C LEU A 262 -2.27 8.18 -1.74
N PHE A 263 -1.04 8.04 -1.22
CA PHE A 263 0.14 7.98 -2.08
C PHE A 263 0.24 6.69 -2.89
N GLN A 264 -0.40 5.60 -2.45
CA GLN A 264 -0.56 4.41 -3.29
C GLN A 264 -1.43 4.70 -4.53
N ALA A 265 -2.47 5.53 -4.39
CA ALA A 265 -3.37 5.92 -5.49
C ALA A 265 -2.68 6.89 -6.43
N VAL A 266 -1.98 7.89 -5.88
CA VAL A 266 -1.11 8.82 -6.64
C VAL A 266 -0.17 8.01 -7.53
N ARG A 267 0.56 7.06 -6.94
CA ARG A 267 1.52 6.26 -7.71
C ARG A 267 0.86 5.35 -8.74
N ALA A 268 -0.27 4.74 -8.41
CA ALA A 268 -1.02 3.92 -9.36
C ALA A 268 -1.52 4.74 -10.55
N PHE A 269 -2.06 5.95 -10.30
CA PHE A 269 -2.49 6.86 -11.35
C PHE A 269 -1.34 7.21 -12.31
N GLU A 270 -0.15 7.51 -11.78
CA GLU A 270 1.04 7.79 -12.60
C GLU A 270 1.45 6.60 -13.47
N LEU A 271 1.38 5.38 -12.92
CA LEU A 271 1.71 4.16 -13.66
C LEU A 271 0.73 3.94 -14.82
N PHE A 272 -0.57 4.10 -14.57
CA PHE A 272 -1.62 3.92 -15.57
C PHE A 272 -1.55 4.99 -16.67
N SER A 273 -1.58 6.27 -16.26
CA SER A 273 -1.69 7.40 -17.19
C SER A 273 -0.37 7.81 -17.84
N GLY A 274 0.77 7.48 -17.22
CA GLY A 274 2.07 8.03 -17.59
C GLY A 274 2.23 9.53 -17.27
N ARG A 275 1.29 10.14 -16.54
CA ARG A 275 1.30 11.55 -16.15
C ARG A 275 1.52 11.69 -14.64
N ALA A 276 2.25 12.73 -14.24
CA ALA A 276 2.39 13.06 -12.83
C ALA A 276 1.03 13.43 -12.25
N ALA A 277 0.62 12.76 -11.16
CA ALA A 277 -0.58 13.13 -10.42
C ALA A 277 -0.30 14.34 -9.52
N ASP A 278 -1.33 15.13 -9.21
CA ASP A 278 -1.28 16.15 -8.16
C ASP A 278 -1.75 15.56 -6.82
N PRO A 279 -0.85 15.32 -5.85
CA PRO A 279 -1.23 14.73 -4.57
C PRO A 279 -2.18 15.61 -3.77
N ALA A 280 -2.11 16.94 -3.91
CA ALA A 280 -2.97 17.85 -3.16
C ALA A 280 -4.42 17.79 -3.66
N ARG A 281 -4.64 17.67 -4.97
CA ARG A 281 -5.99 17.44 -5.53
C ARG A 281 -6.56 16.10 -5.09
N MET A 282 -5.77 15.03 -5.20
CA MET A 282 -6.21 13.69 -4.77
C MET A 282 -6.51 13.64 -3.27
N GLN A 283 -5.72 14.35 -2.44
CA GLN A 283 -5.97 14.49 -1.00
C GLN A 283 -7.28 15.22 -0.72
N ALA A 284 -7.55 16.34 -1.41
CA ALA A 284 -8.81 17.06 -1.24
C ALA A 284 -10.03 16.18 -1.58
N VAL A 285 -9.91 15.29 -2.57
CA VAL A 285 -10.95 14.30 -2.88
C VAL A 285 -11.05 13.24 -1.80
N PHE A 286 -9.93 12.72 -1.29
CA PHE A 286 -9.88 11.74 -0.21
C PHE A 286 -10.54 12.26 1.09
N ASP A 287 -10.38 13.55 1.38
CA ASP A 287 -10.95 14.21 2.56
C ASP A 287 -12.44 14.57 2.40
N SER A 288 -12.97 14.53 1.17
CA SER A 288 -14.38 14.86 0.88
C SER A 288 -15.38 13.75 1.23
N PHE A 289 -14.91 12.62 1.78
CA PHE A 289 -15.68 11.41 2.05
C PHE A 289 -16.01 11.23 3.53
#